data_AF-G4YWJ5-F1
#
_entry.id   AF-G4YWJ5-F1
#
_cell.length_a   1.000
_cell.length_b   1.000
_cell.length_c   1.000
_cell.angle_alpha   90.00
_cell.angle_beta   90.00
_cell.angle_gamma   90.00
#
_symmetry.space_group_name_H-M   'P 1'
#
loop_
_entity.id
_entity.type
_entity.pdbx_description
1 polymer ?
#
loop_
_entity_poly.entity_id
_entity_poly.type
_entity_poly.pdbx_seq_one_letter_code
_entity_poly.pdbx_strand_id
1 'polypeptide(L)'
;MEVEQSGDLTSSSGHRDSMALLTEAAKVKIPFNPSAGEVHRRERGAPWRVKSEEQIATLNAHAREEQREKRRWGLAKQVQDGLVHNFNINYGVAELATLIKEGMALKSDLPPRDLTPHEVGQVQFLAAAEKYDLKQIVLLLDKFPKGRAAVGKRQ
;
A
#
# COMPACT_ATOMS: atom_id res chain seq x y z
N MET A 1 93.79 59.63 -6.74
CA MET A 1 92.72 60.53 -7.22
C MET A 1 91.79 59.64 -8.02
N GLU A 2 90.55 59.38 -7.64
CA GLU A 2 89.66 60.04 -6.69
C GLU A 2 88.82 58.99 -5.95
N VAL A 3 88.22 59.43 -4.85
CA VAL A 3 87.48 58.66 -3.83
C VAL A 3 85.98 58.99 -3.99
N GLU A 4 85.14 58.13 -3.41
CA GLU A 4 83.70 58.31 -3.08
C GLU A 4 82.71 58.00 -4.24
N GLN A 5 81.55 57.35 -4.05
CA GLN A 5 80.66 57.39 -2.89
C GLN A 5 79.64 56.21 -2.84
N SER A 6 79.52 55.64 -1.65
CA SER A 6 78.45 54.92 -0.92
C SER A 6 77.07 54.60 -1.56
N GLY A 7 76.51 53.44 -1.17
CA GLY A 7 75.07 53.15 -1.32
C GLY A 7 74.63 51.76 -0.84
N ASP A 8 74.38 51.66 0.46
CA ASP A 8 73.39 50.83 1.16
C ASP A 8 73.44 49.28 1.21
N LEU A 9 73.49 48.86 2.48
CA LEU A 9 73.17 47.55 3.04
C LEU A 9 71.72 47.17 2.73
N THR A 10 71.48 45.99 2.16
CA THR A 10 70.35 45.16 2.62
C THR A 10 70.78 43.70 2.75
N SER A 11 70.54 43.24 3.96
CA SER A 11 70.81 41.93 4.50
C SER A 11 69.78 40.92 4.01
N SER A 12 70.16 39.65 4.19
CA SER A 12 69.27 38.57 4.62
C SER A 12 68.74 37.62 3.55
N SER A 13 69.46 36.50 3.50
CA SER A 13 68.93 35.15 3.74
C SER A 13 68.14 34.46 2.64
N GLY A 14 68.53 33.21 2.42
CA GLY A 14 67.55 32.14 2.29
C GLY A 14 67.55 31.46 0.92
N HIS A 15 68.62 30.73 0.65
CA HIS A 15 68.58 29.55 -0.19
C HIS A 15 67.48 28.60 0.32
N ARG A 16 66.34 28.57 -0.38
CA ARG A 16 65.35 27.49 -0.32
C ARG A 16 64.83 27.23 -1.73
N ASP A 17 65.66 26.53 -2.49
CA ASP A 17 65.20 25.70 -3.60
C ASP A 17 64.38 24.55 -3.02
N SER A 18 63.08 24.75 -2.86
CA SER A 18 62.16 23.69 -2.43
C SER A 18 60.91 23.71 -3.30
N MET A 19 60.95 22.84 -4.32
CA MET A 19 59.81 22.14 -4.91
C MET A 19 58.70 23.03 -5.49
N ALA A 20 58.98 23.64 -6.64
CA ALA A 20 57.94 24.04 -7.58
C ALA A 20 57.33 22.79 -8.27
N LEU A 21 56.60 21.98 -7.51
CA LEU A 21 55.57 21.09 -8.04
C LEU A 21 54.28 21.43 -7.29
N LEU A 22 53.78 22.64 -7.51
CA LEU A 22 52.37 22.94 -7.32
C LEU A 22 51.63 22.27 -8.49
N THR A 23 51.48 20.95 -8.42
CA THR A 23 50.42 20.27 -9.13
C THR A 23 49.14 20.80 -8.50
N GLU A 24 48.51 21.80 -9.13
CA GLU A 24 47.14 22.17 -8.83
C GLU A 24 46.34 20.87 -8.81
N ALA A 25 45.94 20.42 -7.63
CA ALA A 25 44.98 19.35 -7.51
C ALA A 25 43.71 19.87 -8.17
N ALA A 26 43.51 19.53 -9.44
CA ALA A 26 42.33 19.90 -10.19
C ALA A 26 41.14 19.51 -9.33
N LYS A 27 40.37 20.51 -8.88
CA LYS A 27 39.17 20.29 -8.05
C LYS A 27 38.20 19.46 -8.90
N VAL A 28 38.28 18.14 -8.82
CA VAL A 28 37.35 17.24 -9.48
C VAL A 28 36.01 17.47 -8.81
N LYS A 29 35.10 18.18 -9.49
CA LYS A 29 33.71 18.30 -9.05
C LYS A 29 33.13 16.88 -9.00
N ILE A 30 32.85 16.41 -7.78
CA ILE A 30 32.08 15.19 -7.59
C ILE A 30 30.71 15.44 -8.22
N PRO A 31 30.25 14.61 -9.18
CA PRO A 31 28.92 14.76 -9.74
C PRO A 31 27.89 14.66 -8.61
N PHE A 32 26.87 15.52 -8.66
CA PHE A 32 25.78 15.52 -7.68
C PHE A 32 25.15 14.13 -7.59
N ASN A 33 24.65 13.76 -6.40
CA ASN A 33 23.95 12.48 -6.25
C ASN A 33 22.81 12.39 -7.28
N PRO A 34 22.70 11.27 -8.01
CA PRO A 34 21.62 11.09 -8.96
C PRO A 34 20.28 11.17 -8.24
N SER A 35 19.28 11.72 -8.92
CA SER A 35 17.92 11.75 -8.40
C SER A 35 17.38 10.33 -8.22
N ALA A 36 16.42 10.15 -7.29
CA ALA A 36 15.77 8.86 -7.08
C ALA A 36 15.18 8.29 -8.38
N GLY A 37 14.63 9.14 -9.25
CA GLY A 37 14.12 8.75 -10.57
C GLY A 37 15.20 8.30 -11.55
N GLU A 38 16.40 8.89 -11.51
CA GLU A 38 17.55 8.45 -12.32
C GLU A 38 18.10 7.11 -11.86
N VAL A 39 18.24 6.91 -10.54
CA VAL A 39 18.62 5.62 -9.96
C VAL A 39 17.58 4.55 -10.34
N HIS A 40 16.29 4.87 -10.20
CA HIS A 40 15.20 3.97 -10.56
C HIS A 40 15.20 3.56 -12.05
N ARG A 41 15.53 4.50 -12.96
CA ARG A 41 15.69 4.17 -14.38
C ARG A 41 16.93 3.35 -14.68
N ARG A 42 18.07 3.71 -14.08
CA ARG A 42 19.36 3.03 -14.31
C ARG A 42 19.34 1.59 -13.81
N GLU A 43 18.70 1.36 -12.67
CA GLU A 43 18.62 0.04 -12.04
C GLU A 43 17.37 -0.76 -12.47
N ARG A 44 16.63 -0.26 -13.46
CA ARG A 44 15.45 -0.95 -13.96
C ARG A 44 15.87 -2.30 -14.53
N GLY A 45 15.36 -3.39 -13.94
CA GLY A 45 15.72 -4.76 -14.32
C GLY A 45 16.95 -5.32 -13.60
N ALA A 46 17.55 -4.60 -12.66
CA ALA A 46 18.60 -5.17 -11.81
C ALA A 46 18.03 -6.33 -10.97
N PRO A 47 18.76 -7.45 -10.79
CA PRO A 47 18.21 -8.66 -10.14
C PRO A 47 17.64 -8.41 -8.74
N TRP A 48 18.27 -7.53 -7.96
CA TRP A 48 17.78 -7.17 -6.62
C TRP A 48 16.48 -6.36 -6.66
N ARG A 49 16.29 -5.51 -7.69
CA ARG A 49 15.04 -4.78 -7.87
C ARG A 49 13.92 -5.70 -8.31
N VAL A 50 14.17 -6.55 -9.31
CA VAL A 50 13.16 -7.51 -9.78
C VAL A 50 12.68 -8.38 -8.62
N LYS A 51 13.61 -8.96 -7.85
CA LYS A 51 13.27 -9.76 -6.67
C LYS A 51 12.52 -8.96 -5.60
N SER A 52 12.92 -7.71 -5.35
CA SER A 52 12.22 -6.85 -4.37
C SER A 52 10.83 -6.44 -4.85
N GLU A 53 10.67 -6.13 -6.13
CA GLU A 53 9.40 -5.76 -6.76
C GLU A 53 8.43 -6.95 -6.75
N GLU A 54 8.91 -8.16 -7.04
CA GLU A 54 8.15 -9.40 -6.89
C GLU A 54 7.70 -9.62 -5.44
N GLN A 55 8.60 -9.49 -4.47
CA GLN A 55 8.25 -9.61 -3.05
C GLN A 55 7.21 -8.57 -2.62
N ILE A 56 7.38 -7.32 -3.03
CA ILE A 56 6.42 -6.24 -2.76
C ILE A 56 5.07 -6.55 -3.42
N ALA A 57 5.06 -7.06 -4.65
CA ALA A 57 3.84 -7.43 -5.35
C ALA A 57 3.09 -8.56 -4.62
N THR A 58 3.80 -9.60 -4.15
CA THR A 58 3.21 -10.68 -3.36
C THR A 58 2.66 -10.17 -2.03
N LEU A 59 3.41 -9.35 -1.30
CA LEU A 59 2.95 -8.75 -0.04
C LEU A 59 1.71 -7.87 -0.24
N ASN A 60 1.70 -7.07 -1.30
CA ASN A 60 0.56 -6.22 -1.65
C ASN A 60 -0.67 -7.05 -2.04
N ALA A 61 -0.49 -8.18 -2.72
CA ALA A 61 -1.58 -9.09 -3.04
C ALA A 61 -2.21 -9.65 -1.75
N HIS A 62 -1.40 -10.15 -0.82
CA HIS A 62 -1.86 -10.65 0.47
C HIS A 62 -2.56 -9.54 1.30
N ALA A 63 -1.95 -8.36 1.38
CA ALA A 63 -2.53 -7.23 2.11
C ALA A 63 -3.90 -6.81 1.55
N ARG A 64 -4.11 -6.88 0.23
CA ARG A 64 -5.41 -6.61 -0.40
C ARG A 64 -6.46 -7.65 -0.01
N GLU A 65 -6.09 -8.92 0.06
CA GLU A 65 -7.02 -9.98 0.50
C GLU A 65 -7.42 -9.80 1.97
N GLU A 66 -6.45 -9.55 2.84
CA GLU A 66 -6.71 -9.29 4.27
C GLU A 66 -7.61 -8.06 4.47
N GLN A 67 -7.38 -7.00 3.69
CA GLN A 67 -8.21 -5.80 3.73
C GLN A 67 -9.66 -6.09 3.30
N ARG A 68 -9.86 -6.91 2.26
CA ARG A 68 -11.21 -7.33 1.84
C ARG A 68 -11.89 -8.17 2.92
N GLU A 69 -11.15 -9.06 3.56
CA GLU A 69 -11.67 -9.88 4.65
C GLU A 69 -12.10 -9.04 5.86
N LYS A 70 -11.27 -8.08 6.28
CA LYS A 70 -11.60 -7.13 7.35
C LYS A 70 -12.83 -6.29 7.00
N ARG A 71 -12.92 -5.79 5.75
CA ARG A 71 -14.09 -5.02 5.29
C ARG A 71 -15.36 -5.86 5.36
N ARG A 72 -15.32 -7.10 4.91
CA ARG A 72 -16.45 -8.03 4.96
C ARG A 72 -16.93 -8.28 6.39
N TRP A 73 -16.00 -8.59 7.30
CA TRP A 73 -16.35 -8.82 8.71
C TRP A 73 -16.89 -7.58 9.41
N GLY A 74 -16.27 -6.41 9.16
CA GLY A 74 -16.74 -5.15 9.70
C GLY A 74 -18.17 -4.81 9.25
N LEU A 75 -18.45 -4.99 7.96
CA LEU A 75 -19.78 -4.73 7.40
C LEU A 75 -20.82 -5.71 7.95
N ALA A 76 -20.48 -7.01 8.02
CA ALA A 76 -21.36 -8.03 8.59
C ALA A 76 -21.71 -7.73 10.05
N LYS A 77 -20.73 -7.30 10.86
CA LYS A 77 -20.93 -6.95 12.26
C LYS A 77 -21.84 -5.72 12.38
N GLN A 78 -21.55 -4.65 11.64
CA GLN A 78 -22.38 -3.45 11.64
C GLN A 78 -23.83 -3.80 11.28
N VAL A 79 -24.04 -4.57 10.21
CA VAL A 79 -25.39 -4.98 9.78
C VAL A 79 -26.08 -5.81 10.85
N GLN A 80 -25.39 -6.78 11.47
CA GLN A 80 -25.94 -7.58 12.56
C GLN A 80 -26.37 -6.72 13.76
N ASP A 81 -25.52 -5.80 14.18
CA ASP A 81 -25.82 -4.88 15.27
C ASP A 81 -27.06 -4.03 14.92
N GLY A 82 -27.11 -3.48 13.70
CA GLY A 82 -28.26 -2.71 13.21
C GLY A 82 -29.56 -3.51 13.20
N LEU A 83 -29.53 -4.76 12.73
CA LEU A 83 -30.69 -5.65 12.66
C LEU A 83 -31.22 -6.02 14.05
N VAL A 84 -30.32 -6.33 14.98
CA VAL A 84 -30.70 -6.66 16.36
C VAL A 84 -31.31 -5.44 17.04
N HIS A 85 -30.70 -4.26 16.93
CA HIS A 85 -31.18 -3.08 17.63
C HIS A 85 -32.47 -2.47 17.06
N ASN A 86 -32.66 -2.49 15.74
CA ASN A 86 -33.80 -1.82 15.11
C ASN A 86 -34.98 -2.76 14.81
N PHE A 87 -34.71 -4.05 14.59
CA PHE A 87 -35.72 -5.01 14.14
C PHE A 87 -35.79 -6.27 15.02
N ASN A 88 -34.97 -6.37 16.08
CA ASN A 88 -34.87 -7.55 16.94
C ASN A 88 -34.55 -8.85 16.17
N ILE A 89 -33.86 -8.73 15.04
CA ILE A 89 -33.47 -9.87 14.19
C ILE A 89 -32.04 -10.27 14.53
N ASN A 90 -31.88 -11.44 15.14
CA ASN A 90 -30.57 -12.04 15.38
C ASN A 90 -30.20 -12.95 14.20
N TYR A 91 -29.31 -12.47 13.34
CA TYR A 91 -28.72 -13.20 12.22
C TYR A 91 -27.20 -13.28 12.47
N GLY A 92 -26.60 -14.45 12.27
CA GLY A 92 -25.20 -14.65 12.64
C GLY A 92 -24.25 -13.79 11.81
N VAL A 93 -23.27 -13.15 12.45
CA VAL A 93 -22.25 -12.35 11.74
C VAL A 93 -21.52 -13.18 10.68
N ALA A 94 -21.25 -14.45 10.96
CA ALA A 94 -20.60 -15.36 10.01
C ALA A 94 -21.48 -15.66 8.78
N GLU A 95 -22.79 -15.76 8.95
CA GLU A 95 -23.73 -15.98 7.86
C GLU A 95 -23.83 -14.72 6.98
N LEU A 96 -23.96 -13.53 7.60
CA LEU A 96 -23.93 -12.25 6.86
C LEU A 96 -22.61 -12.06 6.13
N ALA A 97 -21.48 -12.39 6.77
CA ALA A 97 -20.17 -12.31 6.15
C ALA A 97 -20.08 -13.23 4.92
N THR A 98 -20.73 -14.39 4.95
CA THR A 98 -20.79 -15.32 3.80
C THR A 98 -21.60 -14.73 2.65
N LEU A 99 -22.80 -14.20 2.92
CA LEU A 99 -23.62 -13.52 1.90
C LEU A 99 -22.90 -12.31 1.28
N ILE A 100 -22.23 -11.50 2.11
CA ILE A 100 -21.41 -10.37 1.65
C ILE A 100 -20.25 -10.87 0.79
N LYS A 101 -19.59 -11.98 1.17
CA LYS A 101 -18.48 -12.57 0.40
C LYS A 101 -18.94 -12.96 -1.00
N GLU A 102 -20.09 -13.65 -1.10
CA GLU A 102 -20.64 -14.10 -2.37
C GLU A 102 -20.99 -12.93 -3.28
N GLY A 103 -21.65 -11.89 -2.73
CA GLY A 103 -21.93 -10.66 -3.47
C GLY A 103 -20.64 -9.93 -3.92
N MET A 104 -19.60 -9.90 -3.07
CA MET A 104 -18.31 -9.26 -3.42
C MET A 104 -17.58 -10.03 -4.52
N ALA A 105 -17.63 -11.37 -4.49
CA ALA A 105 -17.05 -12.23 -5.52
C ALA A 105 -17.74 -11.98 -6.87
N LEU A 106 -19.08 -12.03 -6.90
CA LEU A 106 -19.86 -11.75 -8.11
C LEU A 106 -19.62 -10.36 -8.68
N LYS A 107 -19.42 -9.34 -7.83
CA LYS A 107 -19.11 -7.97 -8.25
C LYS A 107 -17.70 -7.84 -8.85
N SER A 108 -16.76 -8.67 -8.40
CA SER A 108 -15.35 -8.61 -8.83
C SER A 108 -15.09 -9.44 -10.09
N ASP A 109 -15.80 -10.56 -10.22
CA ASP A 109 -15.68 -11.50 -11.34
C ASP A 109 -17.09 -11.89 -11.80
N LEU A 110 -17.64 -11.11 -12.73
CA LEU A 110 -18.98 -11.36 -13.26
C LEU A 110 -18.93 -12.59 -14.18
N PRO A 111 -19.81 -13.58 -13.98
CA PRO A 111 -19.91 -14.68 -14.91
C PRO A 111 -20.35 -14.17 -16.29
N PRO A 112 -19.90 -14.80 -17.40
CA PRO A 112 -20.26 -14.39 -18.75
C PRO A 112 -21.71 -14.72 -19.14
N ARG A 113 -22.48 -15.32 -18.22
CA ARG A 113 -23.91 -15.64 -18.37
C ARG A 113 -24.76 -14.68 -17.57
N ASP A 114 -26.06 -14.66 -17.88
CA ASP A 114 -27.03 -13.97 -17.06
C ASP A 114 -27.02 -14.50 -15.62
N LEU A 115 -27.20 -13.56 -14.68
CA LEU A 115 -27.26 -13.88 -13.25
C LEU A 115 -28.56 -14.61 -12.92
N THR A 116 -28.44 -15.65 -12.12
CA THR A 116 -29.59 -16.33 -11.54
C THR A 116 -30.29 -15.40 -10.53
N PRO A 117 -31.59 -15.62 -10.23
CA PRO A 117 -32.30 -14.82 -9.22
C PRO A 117 -31.61 -14.81 -7.85
N HIS A 118 -30.93 -15.90 -7.47
CA HIS A 118 -30.18 -16.00 -6.23
C HIS A 118 -28.93 -15.10 -6.23
N GLU A 119 -28.17 -15.10 -7.32
CA GLU A 119 -26.98 -14.25 -7.50
C GLU A 119 -27.36 -12.76 -7.54
N VAL A 120 -28.48 -12.43 -8.20
CA VAL A 120 -29.05 -11.07 -8.15
C VAL A 120 -29.36 -10.67 -6.71
N GLY A 121 -29.94 -11.59 -5.92
CA GLY A 121 -30.17 -11.40 -4.49
C GLY A 121 -28.89 -11.10 -3.72
N GLN A 122 -27.80 -11.84 -3.96
CA GLN A 122 -26.50 -11.63 -3.29
C GLN A 122 -25.91 -10.25 -3.62
N VAL A 123 -26.00 -9.81 -4.89
CA VAL A 123 -25.53 -8.48 -5.31
C VAL A 123 -26.38 -7.36 -4.68
N GLN A 124 -27.71 -7.52 -4.66
CA GLN A 124 -28.61 -6.58 -4.00
C GLN A 124 -28.35 -6.51 -2.49
N PHE A 125 -28.12 -7.66 -1.86
CA PHE A 125 -27.78 -7.75 -0.44
C PHE A 125 -26.47 -7.00 -0.15
N LEU A 126 -25.43 -7.23 -0.96
CA LEU A 126 -24.18 -6.47 -0.84
C LEU A 126 -24.42 -4.97 -0.98
N ALA A 127 -25.18 -4.54 -2.00
CA ALA A 127 -25.46 -3.12 -2.23
C ALA A 127 -26.23 -2.48 -1.05
N ALA A 128 -27.18 -3.21 -0.46
CA ALA A 128 -27.91 -2.75 0.72
C ALA A 128 -27.00 -2.70 1.96
N ALA A 129 -26.14 -3.69 2.15
CA ALA A 129 -25.14 -3.72 3.22
C ALA A 129 -24.15 -2.54 3.09
N GLU A 130 -23.60 -2.29 1.90
CA GLU A 130 -22.68 -1.16 1.64
C GLU A 130 -23.32 0.20 1.92
N LYS A 131 -24.64 0.34 1.72
CA LYS A 131 -25.41 1.56 2.03
C LYS A 131 -25.99 1.58 3.45
N TYR A 132 -25.84 0.48 4.18
CA TYR A 132 -26.45 0.28 5.49
C TYR A 132 -27.99 0.45 5.50
N ASP A 133 -28.67 0.02 4.42
CA ASP A 133 -30.14 0.07 4.33
C ASP A 133 -30.75 -1.15 5.03
N LEU A 134 -30.96 -1.01 6.34
CA LEU A 134 -31.45 -2.11 7.18
C LEU A 134 -32.84 -2.61 6.76
N LYS A 135 -33.71 -1.76 6.21
CA LYS A 135 -35.06 -2.18 5.77
C LYS A 135 -34.97 -3.13 4.58
N GLN A 136 -34.15 -2.79 3.60
CA GLN A 136 -33.91 -3.66 2.44
C GLN A 136 -33.22 -4.95 2.84
N ILE A 137 -32.26 -4.89 3.77
CA ILE A 137 -31.59 -6.07 4.30
C ILE A 137 -32.60 -7.03 4.93
N VAL A 138 -33.52 -6.54 5.76
CA VAL A 138 -34.58 -7.38 6.37
C VAL A 138 -35.41 -8.10 5.30
N LEU A 139 -35.89 -7.38 4.28
CA LEU A 139 -36.68 -7.97 3.20
C LEU A 139 -35.91 -9.01 2.38
N LEU A 140 -34.59 -8.82 2.23
CA LEU A 140 -33.74 -9.75 1.50
C LEU A 140 -33.39 -10.98 2.34
N LEU A 141 -33.26 -10.83 3.67
CA LEU A 141 -32.96 -11.95 4.57
C LEU A 141 -34.03 -13.04 4.54
N ASP A 142 -35.30 -12.71 4.31
CA ASP A 142 -36.37 -13.70 4.14
C ASP A 142 -36.14 -14.64 2.94
N LYS A 143 -35.34 -14.21 1.96
CA LYS A 143 -34.96 -15.00 0.79
C LYS A 143 -33.75 -15.90 1.04
N PHE A 144 -33.00 -15.68 2.13
CA PHE A 144 -31.80 -16.43 2.47
C PHE A 144 -32.04 -17.26 3.74
N PRO A 145 -32.18 -18.59 3.62
CA PRO A 145 -32.40 -19.44 4.78
C PRO A 145 -31.22 -19.32 5.75
N LYS A 146 -31.50 -19.20 7.05
CA LYS A 146 -30.47 -19.30 8.09
C LYS A 146 -29.82 -20.67 7.98
N GLY A 147 -28.49 -20.70 8.01
CA GLY A 147 -27.74 -21.95 8.11
C GLY A 147 -28.20 -22.67 9.37
N ARG A 148 -28.61 -23.94 9.24
CA ARG A 148 -29.02 -24.77 10.38
C ARG A 148 -27.85 -24.90 11.37
N ALA A 149 -27.82 -24.04 12.38
CA ALA A 149 -27.11 -24.26 13.63
C ALA A 149 -28.08 -23.90 14.77
N ALA A 150 -28.44 -24.90 15.56
CA ALA A 150 -29.35 -24.86 16.72
C ALA A 150 -30.88 -24.98 16.46
N VAL A 151 -31.29 -25.96 15.64
CA VAL A 151 -32.43 -26.82 16.05
C VAL A 151 -31.86 -27.89 16.99
N GLY A 152 -31.39 -27.46 18.16
CA GLY A 152 -31.10 -28.31 19.30
C GLY A 152 -32.37 -28.40 20.13
N LYS A 153 -32.96 -29.59 20.14
CA LYS A 153 -34.26 -29.93 20.71
C LYS A 153 -34.52 -29.30 22.08
N ARG A 154 -35.72 -28.72 22.23
CA ARG A 154 -36.47 -28.77 23.48
C ARG A 154 -36.55 -30.24 23.95
N GLN A 155 -36.06 -30.53 25.14
CA GLN A 155 -36.74 -31.34 26.15
C GLN A 155 -36.32 -30.80 27.52
#